data_AF-A0A8J3XRU2-F1
#
_entry.id   AF-A0A8J3XRU2-F1
#
_cell.length_a   1.000
_cell.length_b   1.000
_cell.length_c   1.000
_cell.angle_alpha   90.00
_cell.angle_beta   90.00
_cell.angle_gamma   90.00
#
_symmetry.space_group_name_H-M   'P 1'
#
loop_
_entity.id
_entity.type
_entity.pdbx_description
1 polymer ?
#
loop_
_entity_poly.entity_id
_entity_poly.type
_entity_poly.pdbx_seq_one_letter_code
_entity_poly.pdbx_strand_id
1 'polypeptide(L)'
;MPSRTRHKAAWAVVVLLLAVGGAVLLVPRLSKPDLAGTAREQVVTVDPPTRTVLMEAADHFLETDPGRNEHNFLAAEKPDLRPRVFCREELIEVRRKDPQLLVGLMAWCEELARSGGTLTLGSGYAVPLLLTMESVGGRYAVRDVEEPLDGEANIPTTRAMFSPEGAPRAIELASAGSDMKGVRAEARKAFGLPPDAPIS
;
A
#
# COMPACT_ATOMS: atom_id res chain seq x y z
N MET A 1 -15.48 -34.79 -82.10
CA MET A 1 -16.08 -35.23 -80.81
C MET A 1 -16.48 -34.00 -80.01
N PRO A 2 -17.61 -34.06 -79.29
CA PRO A 2 -18.62 -33.01 -79.35
C PRO A 2 -18.85 -32.28 -78.01
N SER A 3 -19.55 -31.15 -78.15
CA SER A 3 -20.58 -30.67 -77.21
C SER A 3 -20.03 -29.97 -75.94
N ARG A 4 -20.65 -28.90 -75.41
CA ARG A 4 -21.92 -28.28 -75.75
C ARG A 4 -22.05 -26.97 -74.94
N THR A 5 -22.60 -25.96 -75.63
CA THR A 5 -23.65 -25.01 -75.15
C THR A 5 -23.38 -24.18 -73.90
N ARG A 6 -23.26 -22.85 -73.99
CA ARG A 6 -24.19 -21.80 -74.47
C ARG A 6 -24.90 -21.13 -73.29
N HIS A 7 -24.86 -19.78 -73.34
CA HIS A 7 -25.88 -18.84 -72.88
C HIS A 7 -26.03 -18.67 -71.38
N LYS A 8 -26.34 -17.50 -70.82
CA LYS A 8 -26.52 -16.12 -71.30
C LYS A 8 -26.62 -15.29 -70.00
N ALA A 9 -26.21 -14.02 -70.09
CA ALA A 9 -26.83 -12.79 -69.58
C ALA A 9 -27.88 -12.86 -68.44
N ALA A 10 -28.12 -11.86 -67.61
CA ALA A 10 -27.55 -10.57 -67.21
C ALA A 10 -28.65 -9.94 -66.30
N TRP A 11 -28.28 -9.02 -65.40
CA TRP A 11 -29.14 -8.04 -64.68
C TRP A 11 -30.13 -8.62 -63.61
N ALA A 12 -29.96 -8.25 -62.33
CA ALA A 12 -30.64 -7.13 -61.60
C ALA A 12 -32.14 -7.44 -61.33
N VAL A 13 -32.78 -7.20 -60.17
CA VAL A 13 -32.51 -6.34 -59.02
C VAL A 13 -33.55 -6.66 -57.89
N VAL A 14 -33.17 -6.41 -56.63
CA VAL A 14 -33.98 -5.98 -55.45
C VAL A 14 -34.88 -6.96 -54.64
N VAL A 15 -34.42 -7.15 -53.38
CA VAL A 15 -35.04 -7.05 -52.04
C VAL A 15 -36.20 -7.97 -51.64
N LEU A 16 -35.96 -8.74 -50.57
CA LEU A 16 -36.95 -8.91 -49.50
C LEU A 16 -36.28 -9.00 -48.12
N LEU A 17 -36.73 -8.15 -47.22
CA LEU A 17 -36.42 -8.09 -45.78
C LEU A 17 -36.97 -9.34 -45.07
N LEU A 18 -36.14 -10.01 -44.27
CA LEU A 18 -36.62 -10.80 -43.13
C LEU A 18 -35.78 -10.47 -41.90
N ALA A 19 -36.45 -9.79 -40.98
CA ALA A 19 -36.04 -9.57 -39.62
C ALA A 19 -35.96 -10.92 -38.88
N VAL A 20 -34.77 -11.25 -38.39
CA VAL A 20 -34.55 -12.15 -37.27
C VAL A 20 -33.56 -11.37 -36.41
N GLY A 21 -33.97 -10.72 -35.32
CA GLY A 21 -34.60 -11.39 -34.19
C GLY A 21 -33.49 -12.06 -33.37
N GLY A 22 -32.63 -11.25 -32.75
CA GLY A 22 -31.54 -11.75 -31.92
C GLY A 22 -30.88 -10.57 -31.23
N ALA A 23 -31.33 -10.28 -30.01
CA ALA A 23 -30.83 -9.22 -29.16
C ALA A 23 -29.29 -9.23 -29.14
N VAL A 24 -28.68 -8.16 -29.64
CA VAL A 24 -27.32 -7.81 -29.20
C VAL A 24 -27.49 -7.46 -27.73
N LEU A 25 -27.16 -8.45 -26.90
CA LEU A 25 -27.10 -8.34 -25.46
C LEU A 25 -26.38 -7.03 -25.13
N LEU A 26 -27.13 -6.10 -24.53
CA LEU A 26 -26.55 -5.18 -23.56
C LEU A 26 -25.82 -6.07 -22.57
N VAL A 27 -24.53 -6.30 -22.80
CA VAL A 27 -23.64 -6.80 -21.76
C VAL A 27 -23.67 -5.67 -20.74
N PRO A 28 -24.31 -5.83 -19.58
CA PRO A 28 -23.92 -4.96 -18.50
C PRO A 28 -22.45 -5.32 -18.33
N ARG A 29 -21.54 -4.40 -18.63
CA ARG A 29 -20.28 -4.37 -17.90
C ARG A 29 -20.70 -4.14 -16.45
N LEU A 30 -21.13 -5.22 -15.80
CA LEU A 30 -20.81 -5.49 -14.43
C LEU A 30 -19.29 -5.46 -14.43
N SER A 31 -18.73 -4.26 -14.31
CA SER A 31 -17.58 -4.05 -13.48
C SER A 31 -17.90 -4.86 -12.23
N LYS A 32 -17.32 -6.06 -12.12
CA LYS A 32 -17.25 -6.70 -10.83
C LYS A 32 -16.70 -5.58 -9.95
N PRO A 33 -17.40 -5.14 -8.90
CA PRO A 33 -16.72 -4.29 -7.94
C PRO A 33 -15.44 -5.06 -7.64
N ASP A 34 -14.30 -4.42 -7.91
CA ASP A 34 -13.01 -4.95 -7.50
C ASP A 34 -13.23 -5.43 -6.08
N LEU A 35 -13.26 -6.75 -5.89
CA LEU A 35 -13.56 -7.32 -4.59
C LEU A 35 -12.44 -6.80 -3.70
N ALA A 36 -12.80 -5.87 -2.80
CA ALA A 36 -11.85 -5.33 -1.86
C ALA A 36 -11.36 -6.52 -1.01
N GLY A 37 -10.05 -6.61 -0.79
CA GLY A 37 -9.40 -7.60 0.07
C GLY A 37 -9.54 -9.07 -0.35
N THR A 38 -8.51 -9.87 -0.14
CA THR A 38 -8.62 -11.35 -0.32
C THR A 38 -8.28 -12.16 0.92
N ALA A 39 -7.76 -11.52 1.97
CA ALA A 39 -7.41 -12.18 3.23
C ALA A 39 -8.67 -12.51 4.07
N ARG A 40 -8.64 -13.63 4.81
CA ARG A 40 -9.83 -14.25 5.45
C ARG A 40 -9.76 -14.34 6.98
N GLU A 41 -8.73 -13.80 7.60
CA GLU A 41 -8.57 -13.78 9.06
C GLU A 41 -9.62 -12.87 9.73
N GLN A 42 -9.93 -13.15 11.01
CA GLN A 42 -10.94 -12.40 11.74
C GLN A 42 -10.43 -10.99 12.08
N VAL A 43 -11.04 -9.96 11.49
CA VAL A 43 -10.84 -8.57 11.91
C VAL A 43 -11.40 -8.40 13.32
N VAL A 44 -10.60 -7.81 14.21
CA VAL A 44 -10.95 -7.61 15.62
C VAL A 44 -10.84 -6.13 15.98
N THR A 45 -11.80 -5.67 16.77
CA THR A 45 -11.68 -4.37 17.44
C THR A 45 -10.83 -4.56 18.70
N VAL A 46 -9.77 -3.77 18.81
CA VAL A 46 -8.92 -3.70 20.01
C VAL A 46 -9.31 -2.49 20.86
N ASP A 47 -9.25 -2.65 22.18
CA ASP A 47 -9.44 -1.53 23.12
C ASP A 47 -8.29 -0.51 23.01
N PRO A 48 -8.50 0.75 23.46
CA PRO A 48 -7.47 1.79 23.33
C PRO A 48 -6.12 1.45 23.99
N PRO A 49 -6.06 0.88 25.22
CA PRO A 49 -4.80 0.42 25.79
C PRO A 49 -4.07 -0.61 24.92
N THR A 50 -4.77 -1.64 24.44
CA THR A 50 -4.17 -2.65 23.55
C THR A 50 -3.67 -2.01 22.26
N ARG A 51 -4.46 -1.11 21.67
CA ARG A 51 -4.04 -0.32 20.49
C ARG A 51 -2.76 0.44 20.75
N THR A 52 -2.64 1.14 21.87
CA THR A 52 -1.43 1.89 22.22
C THR A 52 -0.21 0.99 22.26
N VAL A 53 -0.28 -0.16 22.94
CA VAL A 53 0.86 -1.08 23.04
C VAL A 53 1.25 -1.67 21.67
N LEU A 54 0.28 -2.00 20.82
CA LEU A 54 0.55 -2.47 19.46
C LEU A 54 1.26 -1.40 18.62
N MET A 55 0.80 -0.15 18.70
CA MET A 55 1.40 0.95 17.96
C MET A 55 2.79 1.32 18.48
N GLU A 56 3.02 1.29 19.80
CA GLU A 56 4.36 1.47 20.37
C GLU A 56 5.34 0.38 19.91
N ALA A 57 4.88 -0.87 19.79
CA ALA A 57 5.69 -1.95 19.25
C ALA A 57 5.98 -1.78 17.75
N ALA A 58 5.00 -1.29 16.97
CA ALA A 58 5.17 -0.99 15.55
C ALA A 58 6.16 0.15 15.33
N ASP A 59 5.97 1.29 16.00
CA ASP A 59 6.83 2.48 15.95
C ASP A 59 8.28 2.11 16.28
N HIS A 60 8.49 1.45 17.43
CA HIS A 60 9.82 1.01 17.82
C HIS A 60 10.47 0.08 16.78
N PHE A 61 9.70 -0.86 16.23
CA PHE A 61 10.21 -1.73 15.18
C PHE A 61 10.59 -0.94 13.93
N LEU A 62 9.74 -0.04 13.44
CA LEU A 62 10.00 0.72 12.21
C LEU A 62 11.20 1.67 12.35
N GLU A 63 11.41 2.27 13.52
CA GLU A 63 12.58 3.11 13.77
C GLU A 63 13.88 2.32 13.92
N THR A 64 13.81 1.02 14.22
CA THR A 64 14.99 0.20 14.55
C THR A 64 15.21 -1.01 13.65
N ASP A 65 14.32 -1.27 12.69
CA ASP A 65 14.36 -2.45 11.81
C ASP A 65 15.68 -2.50 11.03
N PRO A 66 16.58 -3.45 11.34
CA PRO A 66 17.86 -3.53 10.67
C PRO A 66 17.72 -3.81 9.16
N GLY A 67 16.68 -4.54 8.73
CA GLY A 67 16.49 -4.85 7.31
C GLY A 67 16.18 -3.61 6.47
N ARG A 68 15.36 -2.70 6.99
CA ARG A 68 15.07 -1.42 6.34
C ARG A 68 16.17 -0.39 6.54
N ASN A 69 16.77 -0.36 7.73
CA ASN A 69 17.75 0.64 8.10
C ASN A 69 19.16 0.36 7.56
N GLU A 70 19.44 -0.85 7.05
CA GLU A 70 20.72 -1.18 6.42
C GLU A 70 21.02 -0.31 5.18
N HIS A 71 19.99 0.22 4.52
CA HIS A 71 20.11 1.02 3.30
C HIS A 71 19.91 2.52 3.53
N ASN A 72 20.10 2.96 4.77
CA ASN A 72 19.99 4.37 5.15
C ASN A 72 21.12 5.21 4.54
N PHE A 73 20.74 6.09 3.61
CA PHE A 73 21.67 6.86 2.78
C PHE A 73 22.51 7.85 3.60
N LEU A 74 21.91 8.60 4.54
CA LEU A 74 22.68 9.54 5.37
C LEU A 74 23.61 8.80 6.31
N ALA A 75 23.21 7.65 6.85
CA ALA A 75 24.04 6.86 7.74
C ALA A 75 25.30 6.36 7.02
N ALA A 76 25.16 5.96 5.75
CA ALA A 76 26.26 5.56 4.90
C ALA A 76 27.15 6.75 4.46
N GLU A 77 26.55 7.83 3.95
CA GLU A 77 27.28 8.95 3.33
C GLU A 77 27.79 9.98 4.35
N LYS A 78 27.09 10.15 5.47
CA LYS A 78 27.34 11.19 6.48
C LYS A 78 27.14 10.68 7.92
N PRO A 79 27.88 9.64 8.34
CA PRO A 79 27.72 9.04 9.68
C PRO A 79 27.96 10.05 10.82
N ASP A 80 28.80 11.07 10.60
CA ASP A 80 29.08 12.12 11.59
C ASP A 80 27.85 12.95 11.98
N LEU A 81 26.82 13.01 11.11
CA LEU A 81 25.56 13.70 11.41
C LEU A 81 24.66 12.90 12.35
N ARG A 82 24.99 11.63 12.61
CA ARG A 82 24.21 10.69 13.44
C ARG A 82 22.73 10.68 13.05
N PRO A 83 22.42 10.34 11.79
CA PRO A 83 21.03 10.28 11.33
C PRO A 83 20.22 9.29 12.16
N ARG A 84 18.92 9.57 12.23
CA ARG A 84 17.93 8.75 12.91
C ARG A 84 16.72 8.61 11.99
N VAL A 85 16.09 7.45 12.02
CA VAL A 85 14.78 7.26 11.41
C VAL A 85 13.73 7.81 12.35
N PHE A 86 12.75 8.51 11.79
CA PHE A 86 11.54 8.95 12.46
C PHE A 86 10.36 8.42 11.66
N CYS A 87 9.36 7.89 12.35
CA CYS A 87 8.19 7.34 11.72
C CYS A 87 6.90 8.01 12.23
N ARG A 88 5.87 7.89 11.41
CA ARG A 88 4.48 8.07 11.81
C ARG A 88 3.64 6.96 11.19
N GLU A 89 2.67 6.51 11.95
CA GLU A 89 1.83 5.39 11.56
C GLU A 89 0.35 5.72 11.72
N GLU A 90 -0.45 5.20 10.80
CA GLU A 90 -1.89 5.14 10.95
C GLU A 90 -2.35 3.68 10.96
N LEU A 91 -2.93 3.25 12.08
CA LEU A 91 -3.54 1.92 12.18
C LEU A 91 -4.74 1.81 11.23
N ILE A 92 -4.72 0.78 10.39
CA ILE A 92 -5.80 0.46 9.45
C ILE A 92 -6.68 -0.65 10.03
N GLU A 93 -6.07 -1.76 10.44
CA GLU A 93 -6.80 -2.93 10.93
C GLU A 93 -5.96 -3.77 11.90
N VAL A 94 -6.64 -4.57 12.71
CA VAL A 94 -6.04 -5.66 13.47
C VAL A 94 -6.81 -6.93 13.15
N ARG A 95 -6.09 -7.99 12.77
CA ARG A 95 -6.65 -9.32 12.53
C ARG A 95 -6.04 -10.35 13.47
N ARG A 96 -6.87 -11.28 13.93
CA ARG A 96 -6.43 -12.42 14.74
C ARG A 96 -6.02 -13.59 13.84
N LYS A 97 -4.79 -14.07 14.02
CA LYS A 97 -4.23 -15.26 13.38
C LYS A 97 -3.52 -16.08 14.46
N ASP A 98 -4.31 -16.73 15.33
CA ASP A 98 -3.82 -17.34 16.57
C ASP A 98 -2.55 -18.19 16.35
N PRO A 99 -1.50 -18.02 17.19
CA PRO A 99 -1.42 -17.15 18.37
C PRO A 99 -0.99 -15.69 18.09
N GLN A 100 -0.93 -15.30 16.82
CA GLN A 100 -0.40 -14.02 16.36
C GLN A 100 -1.51 -13.00 16.09
N LEU A 101 -1.13 -11.73 16.04
CA LEU A 101 -1.94 -10.66 15.47
C LEU A 101 -1.30 -10.21 14.16
N LEU A 102 -2.12 -9.93 13.16
CA LEU A 102 -1.72 -9.18 11.99
C LEU A 102 -2.16 -7.74 12.20
N VAL A 103 -1.23 -6.80 12.19
CA VAL A 103 -1.48 -5.37 12.38
C VAL A 103 -1.21 -4.66 11.07
N GLY A 104 -2.28 -4.24 10.41
CA GLY A 104 -2.22 -3.48 9.18
C GLY A 104 -2.14 -1.99 9.48
N LEU A 105 -1.15 -1.30 8.92
CA LEU A 105 -0.96 0.14 9.11
C LEU A 105 -0.43 0.83 7.85
N MET A 106 -0.57 2.15 7.78
CA MET A 106 0.20 2.99 6.87
C MET A 106 1.40 3.55 7.63
N ALA A 107 2.61 3.43 7.08
CA ALA A 107 3.82 3.98 7.66
C ALA A 107 4.39 5.09 6.79
N TRP A 108 4.82 6.18 7.41
CA TRP A 108 5.59 7.27 6.82
C TRP A 108 6.87 7.43 7.62
N CYS A 109 8.01 7.08 7.03
CA CYS A 109 9.29 7.14 7.71
C CYS A 109 10.31 7.92 6.89
N GLU A 110 11.15 8.70 7.57
CA GLU A 110 12.30 9.38 6.96
C GLU A 110 13.54 9.23 7.84
N GLU A 111 14.67 8.98 7.20
CA GLU A 111 15.98 9.14 7.79
C GLU A 111 16.33 10.64 7.78
N LEU A 112 16.57 11.17 8.98
CA LEU A 112 16.76 12.60 9.19
C LEU A 112 17.97 12.84 10.09
N ALA A 113 18.69 13.92 9.83
CA ALA A 113 19.78 14.36 10.69
C ALA A 113 19.75 15.87 10.88
N ARG A 114 20.44 16.36 11.90
CA ARG A 114 20.69 17.79 12.08
C ARG A 114 22.03 18.17 11.45
N SER A 115 22.02 19.19 10.60
CA SER A 115 23.24 19.84 10.11
C SER A 115 23.17 21.34 10.43
N GLY A 116 23.85 21.75 11.50
CA GLY A 116 23.79 23.14 11.97
C GLY A 116 22.37 23.56 12.36
N GLY A 117 21.78 24.49 11.59
CA GLY A 117 20.42 24.99 11.76
C GLY A 117 19.38 24.37 10.81
N THR A 118 19.75 23.34 10.05
CA THR A 118 18.88 22.69 9.06
C THR A 118 18.59 21.24 9.45
N LEU A 119 17.46 20.75 8.94
CA LEU A 119 17.13 19.32 8.96
C LEU A 119 17.58 18.72 7.63
N THR A 120 18.51 17.78 7.66
CA THR A 120 19.00 17.10 6.47
C THR A 120 18.20 15.82 6.23
N LEU A 121 17.71 15.64 5.01
CA LEU A 121 16.91 14.48 4.60
C LEU A 121 17.79 13.40 3.94
N GLY A 122 17.52 12.14 4.28
CA GLY A 122 18.16 10.95 3.73
C GLY A 122 17.20 10.09 2.93
N SER A 123 17.15 8.81 3.28
CA SER A 123 16.13 7.87 2.79
C SER A 123 14.75 8.16 3.40
N GLY A 124 13.70 7.59 2.81
CA GLY A 124 12.37 7.60 3.39
C GLY A 124 11.38 6.79 2.56
N TYR A 125 10.25 6.43 3.16
CA TYR A 125 9.19 5.68 2.50
C TYR A 125 7.81 6.01 3.06
N ALA A 126 6.79 5.80 2.23
CA ALA A 126 5.38 5.94 2.57
C ALA A 126 4.64 4.72 2.02
N VAL A 127 4.45 3.68 2.83
CA VAL A 127 3.86 2.42 2.36
C VAL A 127 2.89 1.80 3.36
N PRO A 128 1.83 1.11 2.89
CA PRO A 128 1.02 0.27 3.74
C PRO A 128 1.79 -1.00 4.11
N LEU A 129 1.77 -1.38 5.38
CA LEU A 129 2.48 -2.53 5.93
C LEU A 129 1.52 -3.47 6.64
N LEU A 130 1.85 -4.76 6.61
CA LEU A 130 1.21 -5.76 7.44
C LEU A 130 2.25 -6.38 8.36
N LEU A 131 2.14 -6.08 9.66
CA LEU A 131 3.04 -6.58 10.68
C LEU A 131 2.47 -7.85 11.30
N THR A 132 3.22 -8.94 11.31
CA THR A 132 2.90 -10.10 12.14
C THR A 132 3.50 -9.88 13.53
N MET A 133 2.64 -9.75 14.54
CA MET A 133 3.03 -9.53 15.92
C MET A 133 2.69 -10.72 16.81
N GLU A 134 3.56 -11.01 17.78
CA GLU A 134 3.28 -11.99 18.83
C GLU A 134 3.49 -11.39 20.22
N SER A 135 2.80 -11.96 21.21
CA SER A 135 3.02 -11.60 22.61
C SER A 135 4.16 -12.44 23.21
N VAL A 136 5.22 -11.79 23.65
CA VAL A 136 6.39 -12.39 24.31
C VAL A 136 6.56 -11.75 25.68
N GLY A 137 6.42 -12.53 26.75
CA GLY A 137 6.60 -12.02 28.11
C GLY A 137 5.68 -10.84 28.46
N GLY A 138 4.48 -10.80 27.89
CA GLY A 138 3.51 -9.72 28.11
C GLY A 138 3.74 -8.45 27.27
N ARG A 139 4.65 -8.48 26.30
CA ARG A 139 4.90 -7.39 25.35
C ARG A 139 4.68 -7.88 23.93
N TYR A 140 4.26 -7.01 23.03
CA TYR A 140 4.19 -7.34 21.61
C TYR A 140 5.56 -7.13 20.94
N ALA A 141 5.93 -8.08 20.09
CA ALA A 141 7.10 -7.99 19.23
C ALA A 141 6.70 -8.27 17.78
N VAL A 142 7.23 -7.48 16.86
CA VAL A 142 7.08 -7.74 15.42
C VAL A 142 7.98 -8.91 15.04
N ARG A 143 7.42 -9.86 14.30
CA ARG A 143 8.09 -11.09 13.82
C ARG A 143 8.33 -11.08 12.34
N ASP A 144 7.41 -10.49 11.60
CA ASP A 144 7.48 -10.42 10.15
C ASP A 144 6.78 -9.16 9.65
N VAL A 145 7.18 -8.69 8.49
CA VAL A 145 6.62 -7.52 7.82
C VAL A 145 6.39 -7.85 6.36
N GLU A 146 5.15 -7.74 5.93
CA GLU A 146 4.81 -7.81 4.51
C GLU A 146 4.67 -6.40 3.95
N GLU A 147 5.19 -6.20 2.73
CA GLU A 147 5.12 -4.97 1.95
C GLU A 147 4.42 -5.23 0.62
N PRO A 148 3.72 -4.24 0.05
CA PRO A 148 3.25 -4.35 -1.31
C PRO A 148 4.45 -4.37 -2.27
N LEU A 149 4.29 -5.08 -3.38
CA LEU A 149 5.26 -5.01 -4.47
C LEU A 149 5.23 -3.63 -5.12
N ASP A 150 6.32 -3.28 -5.81
CA ASP A 150 6.39 -2.03 -6.55
C ASP A 150 5.59 -2.05 -7.86
N GLY A 151 5.37 -0.86 -8.42
CA GLY A 151 4.81 -0.68 -9.76
C GLY A 151 3.38 -1.18 -9.91
N GLU A 152 3.08 -1.82 -11.04
CA GLU A 152 1.73 -2.29 -11.37
C GLU A 152 1.20 -3.36 -10.39
N ALA A 153 2.09 -4.05 -9.67
CA ALA A 153 1.74 -5.06 -8.70
C ALA A 153 1.31 -4.49 -7.34
N ASN A 154 1.57 -3.20 -7.08
CA ASN A 154 1.35 -2.57 -5.78
C ASN A 154 -0.09 -2.67 -5.28
N ILE A 155 -1.06 -2.27 -6.11
CA ILE A 155 -2.49 -2.32 -5.73
C ILE A 155 -2.95 -3.78 -5.55
N PRO A 156 -2.69 -4.72 -6.49
CA PRO A 156 -3.01 -6.13 -6.30
C PRO A 156 -2.46 -6.73 -5.01
N THR A 157 -1.19 -6.48 -4.68
CA THR A 157 -0.59 -7.03 -3.46
C THR A 157 -1.12 -6.36 -2.20
N THR A 158 -1.35 -5.04 -2.24
CA THR A 158 -2.03 -4.34 -1.12
C THR A 158 -3.41 -4.95 -0.85
N ARG A 159 -4.19 -5.27 -1.90
CA ARG A 159 -5.48 -5.96 -1.72
C ARG A 159 -5.33 -7.37 -1.18
N ALA A 160 -4.24 -8.06 -1.45
CA ALA A 160 -3.99 -9.40 -0.92
C ALA A 160 -3.58 -9.37 0.55
N MET A 161 -2.81 -8.35 0.95
CA MET A 161 -2.32 -8.19 2.31
C MET A 161 -3.44 -7.87 3.30
N PHE A 162 -4.38 -7.00 2.94
CA PHE A 162 -5.41 -6.49 3.88
C PHE A 162 -6.77 -7.20 3.74
N SER A 163 -7.60 -7.10 4.77
CA SER A 163 -9.00 -7.56 4.71
C SER A 163 -9.82 -6.79 3.67
N PRO A 164 -11.00 -7.29 3.27
CA PRO A 164 -11.95 -6.54 2.45
C PRO A 164 -12.30 -5.16 2.98
N GLU A 165 -12.36 -5.03 4.31
CA GLU A 165 -12.67 -3.77 4.99
C GLU A 165 -11.45 -2.83 5.08
N GLY A 166 -10.25 -3.38 5.28
CA GLY A 166 -9.02 -2.60 5.46
C GLY A 166 -8.35 -2.17 4.14
N ALA A 167 -8.43 -2.99 3.09
CA ALA A 167 -7.75 -2.72 1.82
C ALA A 167 -8.13 -1.37 1.18
N PRO A 168 -9.41 -0.94 1.16
CA PRO A 168 -9.77 0.38 0.64
C PRO A 168 -9.07 1.52 1.38
N ARG A 169 -8.98 1.44 2.72
CA ARG A 169 -8.29 2.47 3.53
C ARG A 169 -6.79 2.45 3.30
N ALA A 170 -6.17 1.28 3.17
CA ALA A 170 -4.75 1.15 2.83
C ALA A 170 -4.41 1.83 1.49
N ILE A 171 -5.22 1.56 0.46
CA ILE A 171 -5.05 2.15 -0.88
C ILE A 171 -5.30 3.66 -0.85
N GLU A 172 -6.33 4.11 -0.13
CA GLU A 172 -6.64 5.52 0.04
C GLU A 172 -5.45 6.26 0.69
N LEU A 173 -4.94 5.76 1.81
CA LEU A 173 -3.81 6.35 2.52
C LEU A 173 -2.53 6.38 1.68
N ALA A 174 -2.25 5.30 0.95
CA ALA A 174 -1.12 5.26 0.02
C ALA A 174 -1.26 6.29 -1.12
N SER A 175 -2.49 6.63 -1.52
CA SER A 175 -2.79 7.56 -2.62
C SER A 175 -2.93 9.01 -2.16
N ALA A 176 -3.34 9.26 -0.91
CA ALA A 176 -3.64 10.59 -0.37
C ALA A 176 -2.40 11.48 -0.16
N GLY A 177 -1.20 10.91 -0.37
CA GLY A 177 0.07 11.57 -0.12
C GLY A 177 0.63 11.25 1.27
N SER A 178 1.89 11.60 1.49
CA SER A 178 2.62 11.22 2.70
C SER A 178 2.47 12.22 3.85
N ASP A 179 2.28 11.78 5.10
CA ASP A 179 2.40 12.63 6.30
C ASP A 179 3.87 12.90 6.69
N MET A 180 4.74 13.13 5.71
CA MET A 180 6.14 13.50 5.98
C MET A 180 6.24 14.83 6.72
N LYS A 181 5.22 15.69 6.66
CA LYS A 181 5.19 16.93 7.42
C LYS A 181 5.19 16.64 8.93
N GLY A 182 4.38 15.68 9.39
CA GLY A 182 4.37 15.23 10.78
C GLY A 182 5.71 14.64 11.20
N VAL A 183 6.27 13.74 10.39
CA VAL A 183 7.59 13.13 10.61
C VAL A 183 8.69 14.18 10.79
N ARG A 184 8.76 15.16 9.89
CA ARG A 184 9.77 16.24 9.94
C ARG A 184 9.58 17.18 11.12
N ALA A 185 8.33 17.45 11.53
CA ALA A 185 8.05 18.27 12.71
C ALA A 185 8.56 17.59 13.98
N GLU A 186 8.38 16.28 14.08
CA GLU A 186 8.89 15.45 15.16
C GLU A 186 10.41 15.41 15.20
N ALA A 187 11.05 15.19 14.05
CA ALA A 187 12.50 15.22 13.96
C ALA A 187 13.09 16.59 14.35
N ARG A 188 12.49 17.70 13.91
CA ARG A 188 12.91 19.05 14.34
C ARG A 188 12.86 19.20 15.85
N LYS A 189 11.76 18.77 16.49
CA LYS A 189 11.62 18.79 17.95
C LYS A 189 12.70 17.93 18.62
N ALA A 190 12.93 16.72 18.12
CA ALA A 190 13.93 15.80 18.65
C ALA A 190 15.38 16.32 18.51
N PHE A 191 15.67 17.06 17.44
CA PHE A 191 16.99 17.66 17.20
C PHE A 191 17.17 19.07 17.80
N GLY A 192 16.14 19.61 18.45
CA GLY A 192 16.16 20.96 19.04
C GLY A 192 16.23 22.07 17.99
N LEU A 193 15.60 21.87 16.84
CA LEU A 193 15.50 22.85 15.75
C LEU A 193 14.20 23.67 15.85
N PRO A 194 14.19 24.93 15.36
CA PRO A 194 12.95 25.69 15.18
C PRO A 194 11.93 24.93 14.31
N PRO A 195 10.61 25.10 14.54
CA PRO A 195 9.56 24.41 13.77
C PRO A 195 9.62 24.64 12.25
N ASP A 196 10.19 25.78 11.83
CA ASP A 196 10.35 26.22 10.45
C ASP A 196 11.77 26.06 9.92
N ALA A 197 12.65 25.37 10.66
CA ALA A 197 14.02 25.10 10.21
C ALA A 197 14.02 24.51 8.80
N PRO A 198 14.86 25.04 7.88
CA PRO A 198 14.84 24.62 6.49
C PRO A 198 15.29 23.16 6.36
N ILE A 199 14.82 22.53 5.29
CA ILE A 199 15.19 21.15 4.93
C ILE A 199 16.21 21.21 3.81
N SER A 200 17.25 20.38 3.90
CA SER A 200 18.33 20.26 2.91
C SER A 200 18.47 18.83 2.42
#